data_AF-A0A1M6M8F7-F1
#
_entry.id   AF-A0A1M6M8F7-F1
#
_cell.length_a   1.000
_cell.length_b   1.000
_cell.length_c   1.000
_cell.angle_alpha   90.00
_cell.angle_beta   90.00
_cell.angle_gamma   90.00
#
_symmetry.space_group_name_H-M   'P 1'
#
loop_
_entity.id
_entity.type
_entity.pdbx_description
1 polymer ?
#
loop_
_entity_poly.entity_id
_entity_poly.type
_entity_poly.pdbx_seq_one_letter_code
_entity_poly.pdbx_strand_id
1 'polypeptide(L)'
;MEKLKVDLQLFNIITIENCLNCTPVLHKLDQLIYNKTKAIITKSQNIPDKQEQLLFILTQSLLRISREATWLKLQKEHNLCLQYLYTLIKRQIYMDNPEII
;
A
#
# COMPACT_ATOMS: atom_id res chain seq x y z
N MET A 1 -13.26 -16.85 6.58
CA MET A 1 -12.33 -15.91 5.92
C MET A 1 -12.74 -14.51 6.32
N GLU A 2 -11.93 -13.80 7.10
CA GLU A 2 -12.13 -12.38 7.32
C GLU A 2 -12.10 -11.66 5.97
N LYS A 3 -13.14 -10.87 5.69
CA LYS A 3 -13.15 -10.03 4.49
C LYS A 3 -12.06 -8.99 4.66
N LEU A 4 -11.10 -8.95 3.74
CA LEU A 4 -10.09 -7.91 3.68
C LEU A 4 -10.80 -6.56 3.52
N LYS A 5 -10.88 -5.79 4.62
CA LYS A 5 -11.57 -4.50 4.67
C LYS A 5 -10.51 -3.41 4.54
N VAL A 6 -10.71 -2.48 3.60
CA VAL A 6 -9.88 -1.27 3.53
C VAL A 6 -10.26 -0.37 4.70
N ASP A 7 -9.26 0.04 5.48
CA ASP A 7 -9.38 1.03 6.54
C ASP A 7 -8.81 2.36 6.06
N LEU A 8 -9.69 3.21 5.52
CA LEU A 8 -9.32 4.55 5.05
C LEU A 8 -8.93 5.47 6.20
N GLN A 9 -9.45 5.26 7.41
CA GLN A 9 -9.08 6.09 8.56
C GLN A 9 -7.62 5.83 8.92
N LEU A 10 -7.23 4.56 9.02
CA LEU A 10 -5.83 4.16 9.25
C LEU A 10 -4.91 4.69 8.15
N PHE A 11 -5.35 4.66 6.89
CA PHE A 11 -4.57 5.20 5.78
C PHE A 11 -4.40 6.73 5.85
N ASN A 12 -5.45 7.45 6.23
CA ASN A 12 -5.44 8.91 6.28
C ASN A 12 -4.60 9.46 7.43
N ILE A 13 -4.55 8.79 8.59
CA ILE A 13 -3.73 9.24 9.73
C ILE A 13 -2.22 9.10 9.49
N ILE A 14 -1.80 8.26 8.53
CA ILE A 14 -0.38 8.14 8.18
C ILE A 14 0.02 9.40 7.40
N THR A 15 0.88 10.23 7.97
CA THR A 15 1.37 11.44 7.31
C THR A 15 2.33 11.11 6.17
N ILE A 16 2.42 11.98 5.17
CA ILE A 16 3.41 11.84 4.09
C ILE A 16 4.84 11.87 4.65
N GLU A 17 5.10 12.69 5.67
CA GLU A 17 6.38 12.72 6.37
C GLU A 17 6.74 11.34 6.95
N ASN A 18 5.80 10.68 7.65
CA ASN A 18 6.01 9.33 8.16
C ASN A 18 6.26 8.32 7.03
N CYS A 19 5.59 8.47 5.89
CA CYS A 19 5.83 7.64 4.71
C CYS A 19 7.26 7.78 4.19
N LEU A 20 7.74 9.02 4.03
CA LEU A 20 9.06 9.29 3.47
C LEU A 20 10.19 8.90 4.42
N ASN A 21 9.98 9.04 5.73
CA ASN A 21 10.95 8.66 6.77
C ASN A 21 10.90 7.17 7.15
N CYS A 22 9.93 6.41 6.62
CA CYS A 22 9.83 4.98 6.85
C CYS A 22 10.98 4.25 6.16
N THR A 23 12.03 3.93 6.92
CA THR A 23 13.10 3.05 6.45
C THR A 23 12.53 1.64 6.34
N PRO A 24 12.50 1.02 5.14
CA PRO A 24 11.96 -0.32 5.00
C PRO A 24 12.80 -1.30 5.81
N VAL A 25 12.16 -2.12 6.64
CA VAL A 25 12.84 -3.14 7.45
C VAL A 25 13.63 -4.11 6.56
N LEU A 26 13.17 -4.32 5.31
CA LEU A 26 13.79 -5.19 4.33
C LEU A 26 13.61 -4.63 2.90
N HIS A 27 14.70 -4.29 2.23
CA HIS A 27 14.69 -3.79 0.83
C HIS A 27 13.90 -4.67 -0.14
N LYS A 28 13.97 -6.00 0.01
CA LYS A 28 13.23 -6.95 -0.84
C LYS A 28 11.71 -6.81 -0.71
N LEU A 29 11.23 -6.48 0.49
CA LEU A 29 9.80 -6.28 0.74
C LEU A 29 9.31 -4.97 0.13
N ASP A 30 10.13 -3.93 0.25
CA ASP A 30 9.84 -2.63 -0.34
C ASP A 30 9.69 -2.73 -1.86
N GLN A 31 10.64 -3.39 -2.53
CA GLN A 31 10.59 -3.58 -3.98
C GLN A 31 9.38 -4.41 -4.43
N LEU A 32 8.96 -5.41 -3.64
CA LEU A 32 7.74 -6.17 -3.90
C LEU A 32 6.50 -5.27 -3.80
N ILE A 33 6.38 -4.49 -2.73
CA ILE A 33 5.24 -3.60 -2.50
C ILE A 33 5.20 -2.51 -3.58
N TYR A 34 6.34 -1.93 -3.91
CA TYR A 34 6.54 -0.98 -5.01
C TYR A 34 5.98 -1.55 -6.32
N ASN A 35 6.48 -2.72 -6.76
CA ASN A 35 6.12 -3.32 -8.04
C ASN A 35 4.63 -3.62 -8.13
N LYS A 36 4.05 -4.16 -7.06
CA LYS A 36 2.62 -4.49 -7.02
C LYS A 36 1.75 -3.23 -7.03
N THR A 37 2.12 -2.23 -6.24
CA THR A 37 1.35 -0.98 -6.11
C THR A 37 1.43 -0.15 -7.39
N LYS A 38 2.62 0.01 -7.97
CA LYS A 38 2.82 0.76 -9.22
C LYS A 38 1.99 0.19 -10.36
N ALA A 39 2.00 -1.14 -10.53
CA ALA A 39 1.18 -1.80 -11.55
C ALA A 39 -0.32 -1.60 -11.35
N ILE A 40 -0.77 -1.30 -10.13
CA ILE A 40 -2.17 -0.98 -9.83
C ILE A 40 -2.45 0.50 -10.08
N ILE A 41 -1.55 1.40 -9.69
CA ILE A 41 -1.66 2.84 -9.96
C ILE A 41 -1.83 3.06 -11.46
N THR A 42 -0.99 2.45 -12.30
CA THR A 42 -1.13 2.53 -13.77
C THR A 42 -2.49 2.03 -14.26
N LYS A 43 -3.01 0.94 -13.69
CA LYS A 43 -4.34 0.40 -14.04
C LYS A 43 -5.51 1.25 -13.57
N SER A 44 -5.28 2.14 -12.62
CA SER A 44 -6.33 2.99 -12.03
C SER A 44 -6.47 4.34 -12.74
N GLN A 45 -5.61 4.67 -13.70
CA GLN A 45 -5.58 6.00 -14.36
C GLN A 45 -6.87 6.37 -15.10
N ASN A 46 -7.69 5.37 -15.45
CA ASN A 46 -8.97 5.55 -16.12
C ASN A 46 -10.16 5.75 -15.16
N ILE A 47 -9.94 5.71 -13.84
CA ILE A 47 -10.98 5.98 -12.83
C ILE A 47 -11.01 7.49 -12.61
N PRO A 48 -12.10 8.20 -12.99
CA PRO A 48 -12.14 9.66 -12.98
C PRO A 48 -12.32 10.24 -11.57
N ASP A 49 -13.03 9.54 -10.69
CA ASP A 49 -13.19 9.99 -9.31
C ASP A 49 -11.97 9.59 -8.48
N LYS A 50 -11.33 10.59 -7.84
CA LYS A 50 -10.09 10.39 -7.08
C LYS A 50 -10.28 9.50 -5.85
N GLN A 51 -11.44 9.57 -5.19
CA GLN A 51 -11.72 8.75 -4.02
C GLN A 51 -11.94 7.28 -4.42
N GLU A 52 -12.69 7.03 -5.49
CA GLU A 52 -12.86 5.71 -6.08
C GLU A 52 -11.52 5.16 -6.57
N GLN A 53 -10.69 6.00 -7.19
CA GLN A 53 -9.35 5.63 -7.64
C GLN A 53 -8.46 5.21 -6.47
N LEU A 54 -8.43 6.00 -5.40
CA LEU A 54 -7.70 5.67 -4.17
C LEU A 54 -8.20 4.36 -3.56
N LEU A 55 -9.52 4.20 -3.41
CA LEU A 55 -10.13 3.01 -2.84
C LEU A 55 -9.81 1.76 -3.68
N PHE A 56 -9.82 1.89 -5.01
CA PHE A 56 -9.41 0.83 -5.92
C PHE A 56 -7.94 0.46 -5.72
N ILE A 57 -7.04 1.45 -5.69
CA ILE A 57 -5.61 1.22 -5.48
C ILE A 57 -5.38 0.48 -4.16
N LEU A 58 -5.99 0.94 -3.07
CA LEU A 58 -5.83 0.33 -1.75
C LEU A 58 -6.37 -1.09 -1.71
N THR A 59 -7.59 -1.30 -2.23
CA THR A 59 -8.22 -2.62 -2.25
C THR A 59 -7.37 -3.63 -3.03
N GLN A 60 -6.94 -3.26 -4.24
CA GLN A 60 -6.16 -4.15 -5.09
C GLN A 60 -4.75 -4.39 -4.53
N SER A 61 -4.12 -3.36 -3.95
CA SER A 61 -2.76 -3.48 -3.40
C SER A 61 -2.75 -4.41 -2.21
N LEU A 62 -3.68 -4.19 -1.26
CA LEU A 62 -3.82 -5.05 -0.09
C LEU A 62 -4.17 -6.49 -0.49
N LEU A 63 -5.09 -6.69 -1.43
CA LEU A 63 -5.48 -8.04 -1.88
C LEU A 63 -4.31 -8.81 -2.49
N ARG A 64 -3.49 -8.14 -3.31
CA ARG A 64 -2.34 -8.79 -3.95
C ARG A 64 -1.21 -9.04 -2.96
N ILE A 65 -0.85 -8.04 -2.15
CA ILE A 65 0.29 -8.13 -1.24
C ILE A 65 0.00 -9.10 -0.09
N SER A 66 -1.21 -9.09 0.47
CA SER A 66 -1.60 -10.01 1.56
C SER A 66 -1.56 -11.49 1.19
N ARG A 67 -1.54 -11.81 -0.11
CA ARG A 67 -1.43 -13.19 -0.63
C ARG A 67 -0.02 -13.58 -1.07
N GLU A 68 0.92 -12.63 -1.08
CA GLU A 68 2.31 -12.91 -1.48
C GLU A 68 3.04 -13.70 -0.39
N ALA A 69 3.67 -14.81 -0.77
CA ALA A 69 4.39 -15.68 0.16
C ALA A 69 5.50 -14.93 0.91
N THR A 70 6.23 -14.05 0.22
CA THR A 70 7.26 -13.20 0.81
C THR A 70 6.67 -12.27 1.87
N TRP A 71 5.52 -11.64 1.59
CA TRP A 71 4.85 -10.80 2.59
C TRP A 71 4.44 -11.64 3.80
N LEU A 72 3.75 -12.77 3.61
CA LEU A 72 3.27 -13.62 4.70
C LEU A 72 4.40 -14.13 5.60
N LYS A 73 5.55 -14.47 5.02
CA LYS A 73 6.75 -14.88 5.76
C LYS A 73 7.28 -13.72 6.61
N LEU A 74 7.57 -12.59 5.97
CA LEU A 74 8.19 -11.44 6.62
C LEU A 74 7.26 -10.78 7.64
N GLN A 75 5.94 -10.83 7.40
CA GLN A 75 4.92 -10.36 8.32
C GLN A 75 5.03 -11.08 9.67
N LYS A 76 5.18 -12.40 9.64
CA LYS A 76 5.33 -13.22 10.85
C LYS A 76 6.70 -13.04 11.51
N GLU A 77 7.77 -13.00 10.71
CA GLU A 77 9.15 -12.88 11.22
C GLU A 77 9.42 -11.53 11.89
N HIS A 78 8.83 -10.45 11.38
CA HIS A 78 9.10 -9.09 11.85
C HIS A 78 7.88 -8.41 12.50
N ASN A 79 6.81 -9.16 12.79
CA ASN A 79 5.56 -8.63 13.34
C ASN A 79 5.00 -7.43 12.55
N LEU A 80 5.07 -7.48 11.21
CA LEU A 80 4.61 -6.36 10.39
C LEU A 80 3.09 -6.23 10.47
N CYS A 81 2.61 -5.02 10.69
CA CYS A 81 1.19 -4.71 10.82
C CYS A 81 0.62 -4.06 9.55
N LEU A 82 -0.71 -3.92 9.50
CA LEU A 82 -1.40 -3.27 8.39
C LEU A 82 -0.98 -1.80 8.19
N GLN A 83 -0.66 -1.09 9.28
CA GLN A 83 -0.16 0.28 9.21
C GLN A 83 1.17 0.38 8.46
N TYR A 84 2.08 -0.58 8.65
CA TYR A 84 3.34 -0.63 7.90
C TYR A 84 3.08 -0.80 6.40
N LEU A 85 2.17 -1.70 6.02
CA LEU A 85 1.79 -1.92 4.64
C LEU A 85 1.15 -0.66 4.02
N TYR A 86 0.24 0.00 4.73
CA TYR A 86 -0.34 1.27 4.26
C TYR A 86 0.70 2.38 4.14
N THR A 87 1.68 2.45 5.03
CA THR A 87 2.75 3.44 4.97
C THR A 87 3.54 3.32 3.67
N LEU A 88 3.89 2.09 3.28
CA LEU A 88 4.62 1.82 2.04
C LEU A 88 3.75 2.04 0.79
N ILE A 89 2.47 1.64 0.82
CA ILE A 89 1.54 1.90 -0.29
C ILE A 89 1.34 3.41 -0.47
N LYS A 90 1.09 4.15 0.62
CA LYS A 90 0.88 5.61 0.59
C LYS A 90 2.11 6.34 0.06
N ARG A 91 3.31 5.93 0.50
CA ARG A 91 4.56 6.43 -0.09
C ARG A 91 4.57 6.23 -1.61
N GLN A 92 4.19 5.06 -2.10
CA GLN A 92 4.22 4.78 -3.53
C GLN A 92 3.22 5.63 -4.32
N ILE A 93 1.99 5.79 -3.79
CA ILE A 93 0.98 6.66 -4.40
C ILE A 93 1.52 8.09 -4.46
N TYR A 94 2.15 8.58 -3.39
CA TYR A 94 2.74 9.93 -3.37
C TYR A 94 3.84 10.13 -4.40
N MET A 95 4.69 9.14 -4.59
CA MET A 95 5.80 9.23 -5.55
C MET A 95 5.34 9.15 -7.02
N ASP A 96 4.31 8.33 -7.32
CA ASP A 96 3.87 8.11 -8.71
C ASP A 96 2.66 8.99 -9.12
N ASN A 97 1.77 9.31 -8.18
CA ASN A 97 0.55 10.07 -8.44
C ASN A 97 0.05 10.81 -7.17
N PRO A 98 0.72 11.90 -6.78
CA PRO A 98 0.44 12.61 -5.52
C PRO A 98 -0.96 13.25 -5.49
N GLU A 99 -1.62 13.45 -6.64
CA GLU A 99 -2.91 14.12 -6.70
C GLU A 99 -4.09 13.29 -6.17
N ILE A 100 -3.88 12.00 -5.89
CA ILE A 100 -4.90 11.04 -5.44
C ILE A 100 -5.06 11.05 -3.90
N ILE A 101 -4.06 11.56 -3.17
CA ILE A 101 -3.95 11.46 -1.70
C ILE A 101 -4.11 12.80 -0.98
#